data_AF-A0A524B1W7-F1
#
_entry.id   AF-A0A524B1W7-F1
#
_cell.length_a   1.000
_cell.length_b   1.000
_cell.length_c   1.000
_cell.angle_alpha   90.00
_cell.angle_beta   90.00
_cell.angle_gamma   90.00
#
_symmetry.space_group_name_H-M   'P 1'
#
loop_
_entity.id
_entity.type
_entity.pdbx_description
1 polymer ?
#
loop_
_entity_poly.entity_id
_entity_poly.type
_entity_poly.pdbx_seq_one_letter_code
_entity_poly.pdbx_strand_id
1 'polypeptide(L)'
;MATILAHITVKPGSEAAFEAISRDLYAASHAGEEGLIRYEYWRGSEPGTYYTLLAFHDFASFIAHQTSDHHEAASPQLGSVLAGLKLEWLDPVDGAAPLPRTETQDLSQAADELTRLYAKRFAAQVAPWWATVRS
;
A
#
# COMPACT_ATOMS: atom_id res chain seq x y z
N MET A 1 -11.35 -6.48 0.91
CA MET A 1 -10.60 -5.23 0.69
C MET A 1 -9.29 -5.27 1.44
N ALA A 2 -8.29 -4.58 0.90
CA ALA A 2 -7.09 -4.18 1.63
C ALA A 2 -6.95 -2.65 1.55
N THR A 3 -7.05 -1.94 2.69
CA THR A 3 -6.79 -0.49 2.76
C THR A 3 -5.62 -0.19 3.68
N ILE A 4 -4.67 0.60 3.20
CA ILE A 4 -3.42 0.92 3.90
C ILE A 4 -3.13 2.41 3.77
N LEU A 5 -2.69 3.04 4.87
CA LEU A 5 -1.98 4.32 4.83
C LEU A 5 -0.50 4.06 5.06
N ALA A 6 0.30 4.24 4.02
CA ALA A 6 1.74 4.27 4.10
C ALA A 6 2.18 5.62 4.68
N HIS A 7 2.92 5.59 5.79
CA HIS A 7 3.62 6.75 6.34
C HIS A 7 5.08 6.65 5.89
N ILE A 8 5.53 7.68 5.17
CA ILE A 8 6.80 7.65 4.45
C ILE A 8 7.67 8.80 4.94
N THR A 9 8.91 8.50 5.29
CA THR A 9 9.95 9.49 5.55
C THR A 9 11.00 9.38 4.45
N VAL A 10 11.28 10.48 3.77
CA VAL A 10 12.26 10.59 2.69
C VAL A 10 13.56 11.18 3.25
N LYS A 11 14.71 10.70 2.76
CA LYS A 11 16.03 11.24 3.13
C LYS A 11 16.12 12.71 2.67
N PRO A 12 16.69 13.63 3.48
CA PRO A 12 16.85 15.02 3.08
C PRO A 12 17.56 15.16 1.73
N GLY A 13 17.00 15.96 0.82
CA GLY A 13 17.53 16.18 -0.52
C GLY A 13 17.11 15.12 -1.55
N SER A 14 16.36 14.08 -1.15
CA SER A 14 15.84 13.05 -2.06
C SER A 14 14.39 13.28 -2.48
N GLU A 15 13.76 14.38 -2.07
CA GLU A 15 12.33 14.65 -2.25
C GLU A 15 11.93 14.63 -3.73
N ALA A 16 12.68 15.33 -4.58
CA ALA A 16 12.39 15.38 -6.01
C ALA A 16 12.51 14.00 -6.68
N ALA A 17 13.48 13.18 -6.25
CA ALA A 17 13.66 11.82 -6.75
C ALA A 17 12.54 10.89 -6.28
N PHE A 18 12.17 10.96 -5.00
CA PHE A 18 11.02 10.24 -4.46
C PHE A 18 9.74 10.59 -5.22
N GLU A 19 9.45 11.86 -5.41
CA GLU A 19 8.24 12.28 -6.12
C GLU A 19 8.22 11.85 -7.60
N ALA A 20 9.39 11.74 -8.25
CA ALA A 20 9.47 11.16 -9.59
C ALA A 20 9.07 9.68 -9.59
N ILE A 21 9.67 8.90 -8.69
CA ILE A 21 9.34 7.47 -8.51
C ILE A 21 7.85 7.30 -8.19
N SER A 22 7.29 8.13 -7.30
CA SER A 22 5.86 8.11 -6.94
C SER A 22 4.95 8.36 -8.14
N ARG A 23 5.29 9.29 -9.02
CA ARG A 23 4.49 9.56 -10.24
C ARG A 23 4.54 8.39 -11.22
N ASP A 24 5.71 7.77 -11.37
CA ASP A 24 5.88 6.63 -12.26
C ASP A 24 5.10 5.41 -11.75
N LEU A 25 5.19 5.13 -10.44
CA LEU A 25 4.39 4.10 -9.78
C LEU A 25 2.90 4.37 -9.92
N TYR A 26 2.47 5.59 -9.61
CA TYR A 26 1.06 6.00 -9.74
C TYR A 26 0.53 5.73 -11.16
N ALA A 27 1.24 6.19 -12.18
CA ALA A 27 0.83 6.05 -13.57
C ALA A 27 0.79 4.58 -14.01
N ALA A 28 1.80 3.78 -13.63
CA ALA A 28 1.86 2.37 -13.98
C ALA A 28 0.73 1.56 -13.33
N SER A 29 0.47 1.75 -12.03
CA SER A 29 -0.58 1.04 -11.31
C SER A 29 -1.97 1.38 -11.89
N HIS A 30 -2.28 2.65 -12.12
CA HIS A 30 -3.58 3.06 -12.66
C HIS A 30 -3.81 2.65 -14.12
N ALA A 31 -2.73 2.40 -14.87
CA ALA A 31 -2.84 1.94 -16.26
C ALA A 31 -3.13 0.45 -16.39
N GLY A 32 -2.79 -0.37 -15.39
CA GLY A 32 -2.74 -1.83 -15.56
C GLY A 32 -3.28 -2.69 -14.42
N GLU A 33 -3.58 -2.14 -13.24
CA GLU A 33 -4.01 -2.94 -12.10
C GLU A 33 -5.53 -2.97 -11.94
N GLU A 34 -6.16 -4.06 -12.36
CA GLU A 34 -7.62 -4.25 -12.26
C GLU A 34 -8.14 -4.27 -10.80
N GLY A 35 -7.28 -4.68 -9.85
CA GLY A 35 -7.61 -4.78 -8.43
C GLY A 35 -7.52 -3.46 -7.65
N LEU A 36 -7.02 -2.40 -8.29
CA LEU A 36 -6.73 -1.11 -7.67
C LEU A 36 -7.97 -0.22 -7.56
N ILE A 37 -8.17 0.39 -6.40
CA ILE A 37 -9.26 1.34 -6.14
C ILE A 37 -8.72 2.73 -5.81
N ARG A 38 -7.70 2.80 -4.95
CA ARG A 38 -7.02 4.02 -4.53
C ARG A 38 -5.53 3.76 -4.51
N TYR A 39 -4.75 4.73 -5.01
CA TYR A 39 -3.32 4.77 -4.82
C TYR A 39 -2.83 6.17 -5.11
N GLU A 40 -2.88 7.05 -4.12
CA GLU A 40 -2.46 8.43 -4.30
C GLU A 40 -1.35 8.79 -3.30
N TYR A 41 -0.55 9.79 -3.66
CA TYR A 41 0.57 10.29 -2.84
C TYR A 41 0.28 11.71 -2.37
N TRP A 42 0.64 12.01 -1.12
CA TRP A 42 0.53 13.34 -0.54
C TRP A 42 1.81 13.73 0.19
N ARG A 43 2.13 15.02 0.15
CA ARG A 43 3.13 15.62 1.04
C ARG A 43 2.50 15.79 2.41
N GLY A 44 3.23 15.44 3.46
CA GLY A 44 2.87 15.77 4.83
C GLY A 44 3.20 17.22 5.18
N SER A 45 2.74 17.66 6.34
CA SER A 45 3.03 19.01 6.84
C SER A 45 4.49 19.18 7.29
N GLU A 46 5.13 18.10 7.71
CA GLU A 46 6.53 18.12 8.14
C GLU A 46 7.48 17.86 6.96
N PRO A 47 8.65 18.54 6.89
CA PRO A 47 9.63 18.32 5.83
C PRO A 47 10.03 16.84 5.70
N GLY A 48 10.06 16.35 4.47
CA GLY A 48 10.43 14.96 4.16
C GLY A 48 9.38 13.91 4.53
N THR A 49 8.19 14.31 5.01
CA THR A 49 7.09 13.38 5.30
C THR A 49 6.12 13.29 4.13
N TYR A 50 5.69 12.07 3.83
CA TYR A 50 4.74 11.77 2.77
C TYR A 50 3.77 10.69 3.23
N TYR A 51 2.62 10.66 2.56
CA TYR A 51 1.59 9.67 2.79
C TYR A 51 1.16 9.04 1.49
N THR A 52 0.80 7.76 1.53
CA THR A 52 0.11 7.10 0.43
C THR A 52 -1.03 6.26 0.95
N LEU A 53 -2.21 6.41 0.34
CA LEU A 53 -3.41 5.66 0.66
C LEU A 53 -3.56 4.68 -0.48
N LEU A 54 -3.48 3.40 -0.16
CA LEU A 54 -3.71 2.34 -1.11
C LEU A 54 -4.98 1.59 -0.71
N ALA A 55 -5.86 1.34 -1.67
CA ALA A 55 -7.04 0.52 -1.48
C ALA A 55 -7.21 -0.44 -2.66
N PHE A 56 -7.45 -1.71 -2.36
CA PHE A 56 -7.59 -2.79 -3.35
C PHE A 56 -8.79 -3.67 -3.05
N HIS A 57 -9.43 -4.21 -4.09
CA HIS A 57 -10.60 -5.09 -3.98
C HIS A 57 -10.45 -6.16 -2.89
N ASP A 58 -9.27 -6.76 -2.80
CA ASP A 58 -8.90 -7.72 -1.78
C ASP A 58 -7.39 -7.70 -1.46
N PHE A 59 -6.99 -8.55 -0.53
CA PHE A 59 -5.59 -8.66 -0.13
C PHE A 59 -4.73 -9.27 -1.25
N ALA A 60 -5.27 -10.22 -2.03
CA ALA A 60 -4.60 -10.76 -3.21
C ALA A 60 -4.23 -9.68 -4.23
N SER A 61 -5.12 -8.72 -4.48
CA SER A 61 -4.89 -7.58 -5.37
C SER A 61 -3.78 -6.67 -4.84
N PHE A 62 -3.72 -6.44 -3.52
CA PHE A 62 -2.60 -5.74 -2.91
C PHE A 62 -1.27 -6.51 -3.04
N ILE A 63 -1.28 -7.84 -2.88
CA ILE A 63 -0.07 -8.63 -3.09
C ILE A 63 0.37 -8.59 -4.56
N ALA A 64 -0.56 -8.68 -5.50
CA ALA A 64 -0.28 -8.54 -6.93
C ALA A 64 0.33 -7.18 -7.28
N HIS A 65 -0.16 -6.10 -6.66
CA HIS A 65 0.44 -4.77 -6.75
C HIS A 65 1.88 -4.77 -6.25
N GLN A 66 2.13 -5.31 -5.05
CA GLN A 66 3.46 -5.36 -4.45
C GLN A 66 4.46 -6.20 -5.26
N THR A 67 4.00 -7.26 -5.94
CA THR A 67 4.83 -8.15 -6.76
C THR A 67 4.82 -7.79 -8.24
N SER A 68 4.23 -6.66 -8.62
CA SER A 68 4.17 -6.24 -10.02
C SER A 68 5.55 -5.83 -10.53
N ASP A 69 5.77 -5.95 -11.85
CA ASP A 69 7.06 -5.61 -12.47
C ASP A 69 7.52 -4.19 -12.17
N HIS A 70 6.58 -3.23 -12.14
CA HIS A 70 6.89 -1.83 -11.87
C HIS A 70 7.20 -1.57 -10.39
N HIS A 71 6.57 -2.30 -9.45
CA HIS A 71 6.94 -2.25 -8.04
C HIS A 71 8.29 -2.93 -7.75
N GLU A 72 8.57 -4.08 -8.35
CA GLU A 72 9.87 -4.75 -8.20
C GLU A 72 11.00 -3.88 -8.78
N ALA A 73 10.77 -3.22 -9.93
CA ALA A 73 11.73 -2.28 -10.51
C ALA A 73 11.92 -0.99 -9.68
N ALA A 74 10.87 -0.50 -9.01
CA ALA A 74 10.94 0.69 -8.17
C ALA A 74 11.53 0.43 -6.78
N SER A 75 11.38 -0.78 -6.24
CA SER A 75 11.82 -1.17 -4.90
C SER A 75 13.27 -0.78 -4.55
N PRO A 76 14.30 -1.06 -5.37
CA PRO A 76 15.67 -0.62 -5.07
C PRO A 76 15.83 0.90 -5.10
N GLN A 77 15.09 1.60 -5.98
CA GLN A 77 15.11 3.05 -6.09
C GLN A 77 14.50 3.69 -4.84
N LEU A 78 13.37 3.17 -4.37
CA LEU A 78 12.76 3.54 -3.09
C LEU A 78 13.72 3.33 -1.93
N GLY A 79 14.42 2.18 -1.86
CA GLY A 79 15.43 1.92 -0.83
C GLY A 79 16.56 2.95 -0.80
N SER A 80 16.87 3.57 -1.94
CA SER A 80 17.89 4.62 -2.02
C SER A 80 17.43 5.97 -1.46
N VAL A 81 16.13 6.29 -1.53
CA VAL A 81 15.57 7.60 -1.13
C VAL A 81 14.82 7.59 0.20
N LEU A 82 14.34 6.44 0.67
CA LEU A 82 13.54 6.36 1.89
C LEU A 82 14.40 6.27 3.16
N ALA A 83 14.04 7.06 4.17
CA ALA A 83 14.57 6.99 5.52
C ALA A 83 13.67 6.14 6.45
N GLY A 84 12.38 6.02 6.14
CA GLY A 84 11.43 5.24 6.93
C GLY A 84 10.15 4.94 6.15
N LEU A 85 9.55 3.78 6.46
CA LEU A 85 8.27 3.36 5.91
C LEU A 85 7.50 2.59 6.99
N LYS A 86 6.27 3.03 7.28
CA LYS A 86 5.30 2.30 8.09
C LYS A 86 4.06 2.06 7.25
N LEU A 87 3.63 0.81 7.13
CA LEU A 87 2.36 0.45 6.54
C LEU A 87 1.33 0.29 7.65
N GLU A 88 0.30 1.13 7.65
CA GLU A 88 -0.80 1.08 8.62
C GLU A 88 -2.07 0.59 7.95
N TRP A 89 -2.60 -0.54 8.42
CA TRP A 89 -3.89 -1.06 7.98
C TRP A 89 -5.02 -0.20 8.51
N LEU A 90 -5.96 0.16 7.64
CA LEU A 90 -7.11 0.99 7.98
C LEU A 90 -8.41 0.22 7.78
N ASP A 91 -9.39 0.48 8.63
CA ASP A 91 -10.77 0.06 8.42
C ASP A 91 -11.62 1.31 8.15
N PRO A 92 -12.47 1.30 7.10
CA PRO A 92 -13.38 2.40 6.86
C PRO A 92 -14.37 2.54 8.02
N VAL A 93 -14.68 3.79 8.39
CA VAL A 93 -15.87 4.06 9.19
C VAL A 93 -17.09 3.88 8.29
N ASP A 94 -18.00 2.98 8.67
CA ASP A 94 -19.19 2.66 7.88
C ASP A 94 -19.99 3.94 7.55
N GLY A 95 -20.34 4.10 6.27
CA GLY A 95 -21.07 5.27 5.78
C GLY A 95 -20.24 6.56 5.62
N ALA A 96 -18.99 6.59 6.09
CA ALA A 96 -18.09 7.74 5.96
C ALA A 96 -16.93 7.52 4.97
N ALA A 97 -16.79 6.30 4.44
CA ALA A 97 -15.90 5.99 3.33
C ALA A 97 -16.62 5.06 2.32
N PRO A 98 -16.43 5.27 1.00
CA PRO A 98 -17.00 4.38 -0.02
C PRO A 98 -16.21 3.06 -0.17
N LEU A 99 -15.17 2.86 0.64
CA LEU A 99 -14.34 1.67 0.60
C LEU A 99 -14.97 0.57 1.47
N PRO A 100 -15.00 -0.69 1.00
CA PRO A 100 -15.40 -1.83 1.82
C PRO A 100 -14.43 -2.10 2.99
N ARG A 101 -14.89 -2.85 3.98
CA ARG A 101 -14.11 -3.24 5.17
C ARG A 101 -12.82 -3.97 4.82
N THR A 102 -11.76 -3.65 5.54
CA THR A 102 -10.49 -4.37 5.42
C THR A 102 -10.64 -5.75 6.06
N GLU A 103 -10.27 -6.78 5.32
CA GLU A 103 -10.42 -8.18 5.74
C GLU A 103 -9.11 -8.94 5.54
N THR A 104 -8.91 -10.01 6.30
CA THR A 104 -7.80 -10.94 6.07
C THR A 104 -8.13 -11.89 4.92
N GLN A 105 -7.10 -12.36 4.23
CA GLN A 105 -7.21 -13.41 3.22
C GLN A 105 -5.99 -14.32 3.35
N ASP A 106 -6.23 -15.63 3.38
CA ASP A 106 -5.15 -16.61 3.40
C ASP A 106 -4.65 -16.87 1.97
N LEU A 107 -3.38 -16.53 1.73
CA LEU A 107 -2.68 -16.80 0.46
C LEU A 107 -1.56 -17.83 0.65
N SER A 108 -1.55 -18.59 1.74
CA SER A 108 -0.54 -19.61 2.04
C SER A 108 -0.47 -20.73 0.99
N GLN A 109 -1.56 -20.95 0.24
CA GLN A 109 -1.68 -21.95 -0.82
C GLN A 109 -1.54 -21.36 -2.22
N ALA A 110 -1.11 -20.09 -2.37
CA ALA A 110 -0.84 -19.53 -3.69
C ALA A 110 0.20 -20.37 -4.44
N ALA A 111 0.08 -20.48 -5.77
CA ALA A 111 0.91 -21.39 -6.57
C ALA A 111 2.38 -20.97 -6.62
N ASP A 112 2.64 -19.67 -6.76
CA ASP A 112 3.98 -19.10 -6.84
C ASP A 112 4.55 -18.75 -5.46
N GLU A 113 5.88 -18.85 -5.33
CA GLU A 113 6.59 -18.64 -4.06
C GLU A 113 6.63 -17.16 -3.66
N LEU A 114 6.73 -16.26 -4.63
CA LEU A 114 6.83 -14.81 -4.38
C LEU A 114 5.56 -14.29 -3.71
N THR A 115 4.38 -14.67 -4.21
CA THR A 115 3.08 -14.34 -3.61
C THR A 115 2.99 -14.86 -2.19
N ARG A 116 3.36 -16.13 -1.93
CA ARG A 116 3.34 -16.67 -0.55
C ARG A 116 4.26 -15.89 0.39
N LEU A 117 5.47 -15.55 -0.08
CA LEU A 117 6.44 -14.78 0.69
C LEU A 117 5.90 -13.38 1.02
N TYR A 118 5.37 -12.68 0.02
CA TYR A 118 4.86 -11.32 0.18
C TYR A 118 3.58 -11.29 1.00
N ALA A 119 2.67 -12.25 0.80
CA ALA A 119 1.48 -12.42 1.62
C ALA A 119 1.82 -12.60 3.11
N LYS A 120 2.85 -13.38 3.42
CA LYS A 120 3.33 -13.53 4.80
C LYS A 120 3.93 -12.23 5.33
N ARG A 121 4.77 -11.56 4.53
CA ARG A 121 5.46 -10.32 4.91
C ARG A 121 4.49 -9.18 5.18
N PHE A 122 3.46 -9.05 4.35
CA PHE A 122 2.50 -7.96 4.38
C PHE A 122 1.13 -8.41 4.86
N ALA A 123 1.04 -9.47 5.67
CA ALA A 123 -0.24 -9.98 6.16
C ALA A 123 -1.12 -8.86 6.74
N ALA A 124 -2.38 -8.83 6.32
CA ALA A 124 -3.34 -7.85 6.78
C ALA A 124 -3.49 -7.88 8.31
N GLN A 125 -3.33 -6.73 8.95
CA GLN A 125 -3.47 -6.60 10.41
C GLN A 125 -4.84 -6.00 10.72
N VAL A 126 -5.86 -6.86 10.81
CA VAL A 126 -7.19 -6.46 11.26
C VAL A 126 -7.17 -6.22 12.77
N ALA A 127 -7.38 -4.98 13.21
CA ALA A 127 -7.36 -4.66 14.62
C ALA A 127 -8.62 -5.22 15.32
N PRO A 128 -8.48 -5.94 16.46
CA PRO A 128 -9.62 -6.60 17.11
C PRO A 128 -10.77 -5.65 17.49
N TRP A 129 -10.47 -4.38 17.79
CA TRP A 129 -11.47 -3.40 18.18
C TRP A 129 -12.36 -2.94 17.01
N TRP A 130 -11.95 -3.13 15.75
CA TRP A 130 -12.79 -2.77 14.60
C TRP A 130 -14.10 -3.56 14.58
N ALA A 131 -14.04 -4.85 14.93
CA ALA A 131 -15.22 -5.71 15.01
C ALA A 131 -16.25 -5.23 16.05
N THR A 132 -15.84 -4.43 17.04
CA THR A 132 -16.75 -3.91 18.08
C THR A 132 -17.46 -2.62 17.69
N VAL A 133 -17.02 -1.97 16.60
CA VAL A 133 -17.56 -0.66 16.15
C VAL A 133 -18.15 -0.70 14.74
N ARG A 134 -17.88 -1.75 13.96
CA ARG A 134 -18.54 -2.03 12.69
C ARG A 134 -20.06 -2.19 12.89
N SER A 135 -20.84 -1.55 12.04
CA SER A 135 -22.32 -1.47 12.08
C SER A 135 -23.04 -2.33 11.06
#